data_AF-A0A3M2R5U7-F1
#
_entry.id   AF-A0A3M2R5U7-F1
#
_cell.length_a   1.000
_cell.length_b   1.000
_cell.length_c   1.000
_cell.angle_alpha   90.00
_cell.angle_beta   90.00
_cell.angle_gamma   90.00
#
_symmetry.space_group_name_H-M   'P 1'
#
loop_
_entity.id
_entity.type
_entity.pdbx_description
1 polymer ?
#
loop_
_entity_poly.entity_id
_entity_poly.type
_entity_poly.pdbx_seq_one_letter_code
_entity_poly.pdbx_strand_id
1 'polypeptide(L)'
;MAGRSLSSSFEHKRRARFANEDCEVDCWILPLNTGICTFRYALYRLMVQGLRRCQVGTPGPLTVGGFTETHREFFSGQPIWSLNGNPSYTHPDGYSRVVDKETGALGWVHPEQDPQGAWETGAIW
;
A
#
# COMPACT_ATOMS: atom_id res chain seq x y z
N MET A 1 27.85 -22.58 1.46
CA MET A 1 28.03 -21.51 2.47
C MET A 1 27.78 -20.19 1.75
N ALA A 2 26.58 -19.61 1.90
CA ALA A 2 26.20 -18.39 1.18
C ALA A 2 26.28 -17.18 2.13
N GLY A 3 27.03 -16.16 1.72
CA GLY A 3 27.24 -14.93 2.45
C GLY A 3 25.92 -14.20 2.70
N ARG A 4 25.67 -13.87 3.97
CA ARG A 4 24.51 -13.08 4.39
C ARG A 4 24.81 -11.61 4.08
N SER A 5 24.04 -11.01 3.17
CA SER A 5 24.06 -9.56 2.99
C SER A 5 23.01 -8.94 3.92
N LEU A 6 23.46 -8.15 4.89
CA LEU A 6 22.64 -7.35 5.79
C LEU A 6 22.64 -5.92 5.23
N SER A 7 21.47 -5.37 4.93
CA SER A 7 21.34 -3.94 4.61
C SER A 7 20.99 -3.19 5.89
N SER A 8 21.96 -2.45 6.45
CA SER A 8 21.79 -1.57 7.60
C SER A 8 21.54 -0.13 7.16
N SER A 9 20.61 0.56 7.83
CA SER A 9 20.51 2.02 7.78
C SER A 9 20.98 2.58 9.12
N PHE A 10 21.83 3.62 9.06
CA PHE A 10 22.50 4.25 10.19
C PHE A 10 21.83 5.59 10.50
N GLU A 11 21.24 5.76 11.68
CA GLU A 11 20.77 7.07 12.16
C GLU A 11 21.66 7.56 13.32
N HIS A 12 21.95 8.86 13.36
CA HIS A 12 22.86 9.48 14.32
C HIS A 12 22.20 10.63 15.07
N LYS A 13 22.33 10.66 16.40
CA LYS A 13 21.72 11.68 17.26
C LYS A 13 22.42 13.05 17.23
N ARG A 14 23.69 13.17 16.81
CA ARG A 14 24.42 14.46 16.67
C ARG A 14 25.46 14.47 15.54
N ARG A 15 25.40 15.49 14.68
CA ARG A 15 26.30 15.73 13.52
C ARG A 15 27.80 15.93 13.83
N ALA A 16 28.22 16.05 15.09
CA ALA A 16 29.57 16.49 15.44
C ALA A 16 30.57 15.36 15.76
N ARG A 17 30.15 14.08 15.74
CA ARG A 17 30.98 12.94 16.22
C ARG A 17 31.40 11.93 15.15
N PHE A 18 31.27 12.25 13.86
CA PHE A 18 31.56 11.31 12.77
C PHE A 18 33.03 10.82 12.70
N ALA A 19 33.96 11.51 13.35
CA ALA A 19 35.39 11.16 13.33
C ALA A 19 35.84 10.30 14.54
N ASN A 20 34.95 10.03 15.51
CA ASN A 20 35.26 9.21 16.67
C ASN A 20 34.74 7.78 16.47
N GLU A 21 35.59 6.80 16.73
CA GLU A 21 35.27 5.36 16.66
C GLU A 21 34.18 4.96 17.68
N ASP A 22 34.11 5.67 18.82
CA ASP A 22 33.10 5.46 19.88
C ASP A 22 31.73 6.10 19.58
N CYS A 23 31.41 6.37 18.32
CA CYS A 23 30.11 6.93 17.96
C CYS A 23 29.03 5.85 18.08
N GLU A 24 28.13 6.00 19.04
CA GLU A 24 26.96 5.13 19.20
C GLU A 24 26.04 5.29 17.98
N VAL A 25 26.05 4.28 17.11
CA VAL A 25 25.13 4.19 15.99
C VAL A 25 23.95 3.34 16.41
N ASP A 26 22.75 3.92 16.34
CA ASP A 26 21.50 3.18 16.38
C ASP A 26 21.34 2.40 15.06
N CYS A 27 21.70 1.11 15.06
CA CYS A 27 21.52 0.21 13.94
C CYS A 27 20.18 -0.53 14.04
N TRP A 28 19.29 -0.33 13.07
CA TRP A 28 18.08 -1.14 12.96
C TRP A 28 18.38 -2.40 12.17
N ILE A 29 18.39 -3.56 12.84
CA ILE A 29 18.60 -4.87 12.20
C ILE A 29 17.24 -5.48 11.88
N LEU A 30 16.90 -5.54 10.59
CA LEU A 30 15.69 -6.20 10.11
C LEU A 30 16.01 -7.65 9.74
N PRO A 31 15.52 -8.67 10.47
CA PRO A 31 15.81 -10.06 10.16
C PRO A 31 15.06 -10.50 8.89
N LEU A 32 15.79 -10.99 7.90
CA LEU A 32 15.25 -11.61 6.69
C LEU A 32 15.17 -13.13 6.91
N ASN A 33 14.02 -13.62 7.36
CA ASN A 33 13.84 -15.05 7.64
C ASN A 33 13.32 -15.85 6.43
N THR A 34 12.54 -15.24 5.54
CA THR A 34 12.00 -15.91 4.35
C THR A 34 11.68 -14.90 3.25
N GLY A 35 12.44 -14.96 2.15
CA GLY A 35 12.23 -14.11 0.97
C GLY A 35 13.20 -12.93 0.88
N ILE A 36 13.77 -12.75 -0.31
CA ILE A 36 14.69 -11.64 -0.62
C ILE A 36 13.82 -10.41 -0.93
N CYS A 37 13.28 -9.78 0.11
CA CYS A 37 12.68 -8.46 -0.01
C CYS A 37 13.81 -7.43 0.01
N THR A 38 14.12 -6.83 -1.14
CA THR A 38 15.14 -5.78 -1.17
C THR A 38 14.68 -4.60 -0.31
N PHE A 39 15.62 -3.91 0.36
CA PHE A 39 15.30 -2.70 1.13
C PHE A 39 14.53 -1.67 0.28
N ARG A 40 14.86 -1.58 -1.01
CA ARG A 40 14.13 -0.77 -2.00
C ARG A 40 12.65 -1.18 -2.12
N TYR A 41 12.36 -2.48 -2.12
CA TYR A 41 11.00 -3.00 -2.18
C TYR A 41 10.23 -2.75 -0.87
N ALA A 42 10.89 -2.90 0.28
CA ALA A 42 10.30 -2.58 1.58
C ALA A 42 9.98 -1.08 1.71
N LEU A 43 10.93 -0.21 1.33
CA LEU A 43 10.74 1.25 1.34
C LEU A 43 9.67 1.68 0.34
N TYR A 44 9.63 1.08 -0.85
CA TYR A 44 8.57 1.29 -1.83
C TYR A 44 7.20 0.96 -1.23
N ARG A 45 7.06 -0.21 -0.59
CA ARG A 45 5.81 -0.57 0.11
C ARG A 45 5.49 0.47 1.18
N LEU A 46 6.42 0.85 2.05
CA LEU A 46 6.17 1.83 3.10
C LEU A 46 5.68 3.19 2.56
N MET A 47 6.28 3.70 1.49
CA MET A 47 5.89 4.98 0.89
C MET A 47 4.52 4.89 0.20
N VAL A 48 4.26 3.83 -0.57
CA VAL A 48 2.96 3.61 -1.23
C VAL A 48 1.84 3.50 -0.18
N GLN A 49 2.12 2.89 0.98
CA GLN A 49 1.17 2.79 2.09
C GLN A 49 0.84 4.15 2.70
N GLY A 50 1.86 4.98 2.94
CA GLY A 50 1.67 6.35 3.43
C GLY A 50 0.82 7.18 2.46
N LEU A 51 1.16 7.14 1.17
CA LEU A 51 0.44 7.87 0.13
C LEU A 51 -1.01 7.41 0.00
N ARG A 52 -1.28 6.10 -0.01
CA ARG A 52 -2.66 5.57 -0.07
C ARG A 52 -3.50 5.95 1.14
N ARG A 53 -2.90 6.01 2.34
CA ARG A 53 -3.60 6.48 3.55
C ARG A 53 -3.93 7.96 3.47
N CYS A 54 -3.07 8.78 2.89
CA CYS A 54 -3.35 10.19 2.64
C CYS A 54 -4.46 10.39 1.60
N GLN A 55 -4.50 9.58 0.53
CA GLN A 55 -5.59 9.61 -0.46
C GLN A 55 -6.95 9.26 0.14
N VAL A 56 -6.95 8.40 1.14
CA VAL A 56 -8.14 7.84 1.78
C VAL A 56 -8.40 8.54 3.12
N GLY A 57 -8.06 9.83 3.24
CA GLY A 57 -8.06 10.60 4.50
C GLY A 57 -9.32 10.45 5.36
N THR A 58 -10.47 10.14 4.77
CA THR A 58 -11.55 9.36 5.38
C THR A 58 -12.41 8.80 4.23
N PRO A 59 -12.36 7.50 3.89
CA PRO A 59 -13.20 7.01 2.81
C PRO A 59 -14.65 7.00 3.28
N GLY A 60 -15.53 7.67 2.55
CA GLY A 60 -16.95 7.38 2.62
C GLY A 60 -17.23 5.94 2.15
N PRO A 61 -18.40 5.38 2.46
CA PRO A 61 -18.80 4.07 1.96
C PRO A 61 -18.76 4.06 0.43
N LEU A 62 -17.96 3.17 -0.14
CA LEU A 62 -17.90 2.96 -1.59
C LEU A 62 -19.05 2.02 -2.00
N THR A 63 -19.90 2.50 -2.90
CA THR A 63 -20.94 1.69 -3.55
C THR A 63 -20.62 1.56 -5.04
N VAL A 64 -20.52 0.33 -5.53
CA VAL A 64 -20.23 -0.02 -6.92
C VAL A 64 -21.25 -1.06 -7.37
N GLY A 65 -21.92 -0.87 -8.51
CA GLY A 65 -22.93 -1.81 -9.00
C GLY A 65 -24.08 -2.11 -8.02
N GLY A 66 -24.37 -1.20 -7.08
CA GLY A 66 -25.37 -1.43 -6.02
C GLY A 66 -24.86 -2.25 -4.83
N PHE A 67 -23.63 -2.77 -4.87
CA PHE A 67 -22.95 -3.39 -3.74
C PHE A 67 -22.18 -2.33 -2.96
N THR A 68 -22.35 -2.31 -1.64
CA THR A 68 -21.56 -1.45 -0.76
C THR A 68 -20.47 -2.28 -0.10
N GLU A 69 -19.25 -1.74 -0.08
CA GLU A 69 -18.13 -2.39 0.60
C GLU A 69 -18.44 -2.58 2.09
N THR A 70 -17.98 -3.70 2.68
CA THR A 70 -18.16 -3.94 4.12
C THR A 70 -16.93 -3.50 4.90
N HIS A 71 -15.75 -3.83 4.38
CA HIS A 71 -14.46 -3.53 5.00
C HIS A 71 -13.43 -3.21 3.92
N ARG A 72 -12.27 -2.68 4.34
CA ARG A 72 -11.11 -2.52 3.47
C ARG A 72 -9.90 -3.22 4.09
N GLU A 73 -9.06 -3.80 3.25
CA GLU A 73 -7.79 -4.35 3.70
C GLU A 73 -6.87 -3.21 4.19
N PHE A 74 -6.34 -3.36 5.40
CA PHE A 74 -5.57 -2.31 6.09
C PHE A 74 -4.33 -1.82 5.32
N PHE A 75 -3.73 -2.68 4.52
CA PHE A 75 -2.51 -2.36 3.77
C PHE A 75 -2.82 -1.90 2.35
N SER A 76 -3.55 -2.67 1.55
CA SER A 76 -3.77 -2.27 0.15
C SER A 76 -4.86 -1.20 0.00
N GLY A 77 -5.69 -0.99 1.02
CA GLY A 77 -6.93 -0.22 0.93
C GLY A 77 -7.96 -0.87 0.00
N GLN A 78 -7.78 -2.14 -0.37
CA GLN A 78 -8.68 -2.85 -1.26
C GLN A 78 -10.01 -3.10 -0.56
N PRO A 79 -11.15 -2.75 -1.19
CA PRO A 79 -12.46 -3.03 -0.63
C PRO A 79 -12.73 -4.54 -0.62
N ILE A 80 -13.39 -4.97 0.44
CA ILE A 80 -13.86 -6.32 0.67
C ILE A 80 -15.39 -6.27 0.58
N TRP A 81 -15.91 -7.00 -0.39
CA TRP A 81 -17.32 -7.14 -0.67
C TRP A 81 -17.91 -8.27 0.18
N SER A 82 -19.18 -8.17 0.55
CA SER A 82 -19.90 -9.27 1.20
C SER A 82 -20.84 -9.93 0.20
N LEU A 83 -20.58 -11.18 -0.14
CA LEU A 83 -21.45 -12.00 -0.97
C LEU A 83 -22.10 -13.06 -0.08
N ASN A 84 -23.39 -12.93 0.19
CA ASN A 84 -24.14 -13.84 1.07
C ASN A 84 -23.49 -14.05 2.44
N GLY A 85 -22.87 -13.00 3.00
CA GLY A 85 -22.17 -13.05 4.29
C GLY A 85 -20.72 -13.53 4.24
N ASN A 86 -20.22 -13.92 3.07
CA ASN A 86 -18.81 -14.28 2.90
C ASN A 86 -18.00 -13.10 2.33
N PRO A 87 -16.83 -12.79 2.90
CA PRO A 87 -15.95 -11.75 2.37
C PRO A 87 -15.35 -12.17 1.02
N SER A 88 -15.38 -11.27 0.05
CA SER A 88 -14.82 -11.46 -1.29
C SER A 88 -13.96 -10.26 -1.67
N TYR A 89 -12.77 -10.55 -2.21
CA TYR A 89 -11.86 -9.54 -2.78
C TYR A 89 -12.22 -9.17 -4.22
N THR A 90 -13.05 -10.00 -4.86
CA THR A 90 -13.54 -9.80 -6.22
C THR A 90 -14.94 -9.21 -6.15
N HIS A 91 -15.22 -8.22 -6.98
CA HIS A 91 -16.55 -7.60 -7.04
C HIS A 91 -17.58 -8.62 -7.56
N PRO A 92 -18.77 -8.73 -6.93
CA PRO A 92 -19.82 -9.68 -7.33
C PRO A 92 -20.22 -9.58 -8.81
N ASP A 93 -20.42 -8.36 -9.30
CA ASP A 93 -20.85 -8.10 -10.68
C ASP A 93 -19.69 -7.97 -11.69
N GLY A 94 -18.51 -8.53 -11.40
CA GLY A 94 -17.41 -8.55 -12.37
C GLY A 94 -16.71 -7.21 -12.62
N TYR A 95 -16.96 -6.19 -11.79
CA TYR A 95 -16.19 -4.95 -11.85
C TYR A 95 -14.71 -5.24 -11.56
N SER A 96 -13.84 -4.55 -12.30
CA SER A 96 -12.40 -4.65 -12.13
C SER A 96 -11.85 -3.37 -11.55
N ARG A 97 -10.96 -3.50 -10.55
CA ARG A 97 -10.29 -2.36 -9.94
C ARG A 97 -9.15 -1.88 -10.85
N VAL A 98 -9.16 -0.60 -11.18
CA VAL A 98 -8.21 0.04 -12.08
C VAL A 98 -7.55 1.26 -11.43
N VAL A 99 -6.40 1.63 -11.97
CA VAL A 99 -5.69 2.86 -11.64
C VAL A 99 -5.76 3.76 -12.87
N ASP A 100 -6.27 4.98 -12.71
CA ASP A 100 -6.16 5.99 -13.74
C ASP A 100 -4.69 6.41 -13.91
N LYS A 101 -4.20 6.39 -15.14
CA LYS A 101 -2.79 6.67 -15.42
C LYS A 101 -2.47 8.15 -15.31
N GLU A 102 -3.45 9.01 -15.61
CA GLU A 102 -3.26 10.45 -15.62
C GLU A 102 -3.22 11.01 -14.21
N THR A 103 -4.19 10.62 -13.38
CA THR A 103 -4.36 11.19 -12.03
C THR A 103 -3.85 10.31 -10.89
N GLY A 104 -3.62 9.02 -11.15
CA GLY A 104 -3.31 8.05 -10.10
C GLY A 104 -4.49 7.67 -9.22
N ALA A 105 -5.71 8.06 -9.58
CA ALA A 105 -6.92 7.69 -8.87
C ALA A 105 -7.22 6.19 -9.02
N LEU A 106 -7.76 5.58 -7.97
CA LEU A 106 -8.24 4.20 -7.99
C LEU A 106 -9.74 4.20 -8.23
N GLY A 107 -10.21 3.31 -9.11
CA GLY A 107 -11.63 3.18 -9.42
C GLY A 107 -12.02 1.76 -9.81
N TRP A 108 -13.32 1.54 -9.98
CA TRP A 108 -13.91 0.29 -10.44
C TRP A 108 -14.61 0.52 -11.77
N VAL A 109 -14.28 -0.29 -12.76
CA VAL A 109 -14.90 -0.21 -14.09
C VAL A 109 -15.56 -1.53 -14.44
N HIS A 110 -16.68 -1.45 -15.13
CA HIS A 110 -17.32 -2.59 -15.77
C HIS A 110 -17.48 -2.30 -17.26
N PRO A 111 -16.85 -3.08 -18.17
CA PRO A 111 -16.82 -2.77 -19.60
C PRO A 111 -18.19 -2.55 -20.24
N GLU A 112 -19.22 -3.21 -19.73
CA GLU A 112 -20.57 -3.20 -20.31
C GLU A 112 -21.58 -2.34 -19.54
N GLN A 113 -21.35 -2.06 -18.26
CA GLN A 113 -22.36 -1.47 -17.37
C GLN A 113 -22.00 -0.05 -16.94
N ASP A 114 -20.71 0.20 -16.71
CA ASP A 114 -20.24 1.49 -16.24
C ASP A 114 -18.87 1.82 -16.85
N PRO A 115 -18.85 2.41 -18.05
CA PRO A 115 -17.62 2.83 -18.70
C PRO A 115 -17.00 4.09 -18.08
N GLN A 116 -17.72 4.86 -17.26
CA GLN A 116 -17.16 6.02 -16.55
C GLN A 116 -16.48 5.63 -15.24
N GLY A 117 -16.93 4.53 -14.63
CA GLY A 117 -16.33 3.92 -13.46
C GLY A 117 -16.64 4.64 -12.16
N ALA A 118 -16.66 3.89 -11.07
CA ALA A 118 -16.84 4.41 -9.72
C ALA A 118 -15.47 4.63 -9.07
N TRP A 119 -15.16 5.89 -8.73
CA TRP A 119 -13.85 6.27 -8.20
C TRP A 119 -13.79 6.16 -6.67
N GLU A 120 -12.78 5.45 -6.16
CA GLU A 120 -12.52 5.25 -4.74
C GLU A 120 -11.72 6.39 -4.12
N THR A 121 -10.81 6.99 -4.91
CA THR A 121 -9.86 7.99 -4.44
C THR A 121 -9.79 9.16 -5.41
N GLY A 122 -9.40 10.33 -4.91
CA GLY A 122 -9.04 11.46 -5.76
C GLY A 122 -7.68 11.29 -6.45
N ALA A 123 -7.35 12.27 -7.29
CA ALA A 123 -6.06 12.42 -7.94
C ALA A 123 -4.92 12.60 -6.92
N ILE A 124 -3.73 12.12 -7.27
CA ILE A 124 -2.52 12.17 -6.43
C ILE A 124 -1.28 12.70 -7.16
N TRP A 125 -1.27 12.70 -8.49
CA TRP A 125 -0.25 13.39 -9.31
C TRP A 125 -0.87 13.99 -10.56
#